data_AF-A0A2J6I1E0-F1
#
_entry.id   AF-A0A2J6I1E0-F1
#
_cell.length_a   1.000
_cell.length_b   1.000
_cell.length_c   1.000
_cell.angle_alpha   90.00
_cell.angle_beta   90.00
_cell.angle_gamma   90.00
#
_symmetry.space_group_name_H-M   'P 1'
#
loop_
_entity.id
_entity.type
_entity.pdbx_description
1 polymer ?
#
loop_
_entity_poly.entity_id
_entity_poly.type
_entity_poly.pdbx_seq_one_letter_code
_entity_poly.pdbx_strand_id
1 'polypeptide(L)'
;LADYVRKGIDLLENENGFFMMVEGGKIDWACHSNDGATVIHEVIDFDKAVGEAMKFYLNHPDETLIIVTGDHETGGLGLGSTISGKGNDIALFNNQKASLEVIEKHMSMLTEPTFEQILTEVDSYFGLGTEIALTDYDIKRLRRAYNHTYRGGDGMTESEVSATYGYYDPVTITATHILSEKAGVDWTTYSHTSMPLPVHSIGAGSEMFGGYYDNTDIPKKIIALISE
;
A
#
# COMPACT_ATOMS: atom_id res chain seq x y z
N LEU A 1 11.67 -8.96 2.76
CA LEU A 1 12.01 -9.07 1.31
C LEU A 1 13.52 -8.99 1.06
N ALA A 2 14.21 -7.96 1.57
CA ALA A 2 15.66 -7.78 1.37
C ALA A 2 16.53 -9.02 1.63
N ASP A 3 16.27 -9.77 2.71
CA ASP A 3 17.01 -11.00 3.01
C ASP A 3 16.90 -12.06 1.89
N TYR A 4 15.73 -12.18 1.27
CA TYR A 4 15.53 -13.09 0.14
C TYR A 4 16.23 -12.60 -1.12
N VAL A 5 16.29 -11.28 -1.34
CA VAL A 5 17.05 -10.70 -2.46
C VAL A 5 18.53 -11.00 -2.31
N ARG A 6 19.10 -10.64 -1.16
CA ARG A 6 20.50 -10.95 -0.84
C ARG A 6 20.80 -12.43 -1.01
N LYS A 7 19.98 -13.30 -0.42
CA LYS A 7 20.22 -14.74 -0.49
C LYS A 7 20.02 -15.31 -1.89
N GLY A 8 19.10 -14.75 -2.67
CA GLY A 8 18.88 -15.12 -4.07
C GLY A 8 20.09 -14.78 -4.94
N ILE A 9 20.63 -13.55 -4.80
CA ILE A 9 21.86 -13.13 -5.48
C ILE A 9 23.01 -14.07 -5.12
N ASP A 10 23.25 -14.34 -3.82
CA ASP A 10 24.32 -15.24 -3.36
C ASP A 10 24.27 -16.65 -3.99
N LEU A 11 23.07 -17.13 -4.35
CA LEU A 11 22.86 -18.47 -4.90
C LEU A 11 22.83 -18.51 -6.43
N LEU A 12 22.40 -17.42 -7.06
CA LEU A 12 22.25 -17.32 -8.51
C LEU A 12 23.52 -16.82 -9.20
N GLU A 13 24.37 -16.06 -8.50
CA GLU A 13 25.63 -15.55 -9.04
C GLU A 13 26.52 -16.70 -9.55
N ASN A 14 26.87 -16.64 -10.84
CA ASN A 14 27.71 -17.61 -11.52
C ASN A 14 28.33 -17.00 -12.79
N GLU A 15 29.30 -17.70 -13.39
CA GLU A 15 30.05 -17.23 -14.57
C GLU A 15 29.19 -16.99 -15.83
N ASN A 16 27.98 -17.55 -15.92
CA ASN A 16 27.07 -17.34 -17.04
C ASN A 16 26.06 -16.18 -16.81
N GLY A 17 26.18 -15.47 -15.68
CA GLY A 17 25.18 -14.50 -15.25
C GLY A 17 23.89 -15.16 -14.76
N PHE A 18 22.90 -14.32 -14.41
CA PHE A 18 21.60 -14.79 -13.93
C PHE A 18 20.48 -13.80 -14.22
N PHE A 19 19.25 -14.30 -14.16
CA PHE A 19 18.04 -13.51 -14.14
C PHE A 19 17.32 -13.71 -12.81
N MET A 20 16.90 -12.62 -12.18
CA MET A 20 16.15 -12.65 -10.92
C MET A 20 15.00 -11.66 -10.99
N MET A 21 13.79 -12.12 -10.66
CA MET A 21 12.61 -11.28 -10.49
C MET A 21 12.27 -11.24 -8.99
N VAL A 22 12.02 -10.04 -8.49
CA VAL A 22 11.68 -9.78 -7.09
C VAL A 22 10.42 -8.95 -7.04
N GLU A 23 9.47 -9.37 -6.22
CA GLU A 23 8.15 -8.73 -6.10
C GLU A 23 7.92 -8.21 -4.68
N GLY A 24 7.57 -6.92 -4.57
CA GLY A 24 7.04 -6.28 -3.36
C GLY A 24 5.52 -6.34 -3.30
N GLY A 25 4.92 -7.53 -3.40
CA GLY A 25 3.49 -7.69 -3.74
C GLY A 25 2.48 -7.18 -2.71
N LYS A 26 2.91 -6.87 -1.47
CA LYS A 26 2.00 -6.37 -0.43
C LYS A 26 1.68 -4.88 -0.55
N ILE A 27 2.42 -4.13 -1.36
CA ILE A 27 2.07 -2.74 -1.69
C ILE A 27 0.66 -2.71 -2.30
N ASP A 28 0.37 -3.63 -3.24
CA ASP A 28 -0.94 -3.78 -3.85
C ASP A 28 -2.03 -4.09 -2.82
N TRP A 29 -1.79 -5.04 -1.91
CA TRP A 29 -2.77 -5.42 -0.89
C TRP A 29 -3.09 -4.28 0.07
N ALA A 30 -2.07 -3.51 0.48
CA ALA A 30 -2.25 -2.35 1.34
C ALA A 30 -2.99 -1.21 0.63
N CYS A 31 -2.75 -1.03 -0.67
CA CYS A 31 -3.49 -0.08 -1.49
C CYS A 31 -4.95 -0.52 -1.70
N HIS A 32 -5.23 -1.81 -1.89
CA HIS A 32 -6.60 -2.32 -1.98
C HIS A 32 -7.42 -2.01 -0.73
N SER A 33 -6.81 -2.03 0.45
CA SER A 33 -7.44 -1.69 1.72
C SER A 33 -7.35 -0.20 2.08
N ASN A 34 -6.82 0.63 1.18
CA ASN A 34 -6.60 2.06 1.38
C ASN A 34 -5.79 2.37 2.65
N ASP A 35 -4.92 1.44 3.06
CA ASP A 35 -4.13 1.51 4.28
C ASP A 35 -2.82 2.26 4.03
N GLY A 36 -2.89 3.59 4.06
CA GLY A 36 -1.76 4.47 3.77
C GLY A 36 -0.54 4.25 4.67
N ALA A 37 -0.73 3.88 5.95
CA ALA A 37 0.38 3.58 6.84
C ALA A 37 1.11 2.29 6.41
N THR A 38 0.35 1.23 6.11
CA THR A 38 0.94 -0.03 5.64
C THR A 38 1.61 0.13 4.27
N VAL A 39 1.03 0.93 3.36
CA VAL A 39 1.67 1.25 2.06
C VAL A 39 3.05 1.86 2.26
N ILE A 40 3.22 2.82 3.18
CA ILE A 40 4.52 3.42 3.48
C ILE A 40 5.52 2.35 3.94
N HIS A 41 5.11 1.46 4.84
CA HIS A 41 5.97 0.39 5.33
C HIS A 41 6.36 -0.62 4.24
N GLU A 42 5.43 -1.03 3.39
CA GLU A 42 5.69 -1.97 2.30
C GLU A 42 6.58 -1.35 1.21
N VAL A 43 6.43 -0.06 0.89
CA VAL A 43 7.33 0.66 -0.02
C VAL A 43 8.75 0.76 0.57
N ILE A 44 8.88 1.05 1.88
CA ILE A 44 10.18 1.06 2.55
C ILE A 44 10.82 -0.34 2.54
N ASP A 45 10.04 -1.40 2.72
CA ASP A 45 10.56 -2.77 2.70
C ASP A 45 10.94 -3.23 1.28
N PHE A 46 10.25 -2.74 0.25
CA PHE A 46 10.66 -2.90 -1.15
C PHE A 46 11.93 -2.09 -1.48
N ASP A 47 12.05 -0.85 -1.00
CA ASP A 47 13.25 -0.02 -1.16
C ASP A 47 14.50 -0.69 -0.57
N LYS A 48 14.39 -1.28 0.63
CA LYS A 48 15.48 -2.08 1.22
C LYS A 48 15.88 -3.26 0.32
N ALA A 49 14.91 -3.89 -0.34
CA ALA A 49 15.17 -5.01 -1.25
C ALA A 49 15.89 -4.55 -2.54
N VAL A 50 15.45 -3.42 -3.11
CA VAL A 50 16.17 -2.73 -4.20
C VAL A 50 17.58 -2.35 -3.75
N GLY A 51 17.75 -1.91 -2.50
CA GLY A 51 19.06 -1.62 -1.90
C GLY A 51 20.03 -2.80 -1.90
N GLU A 52 19.56 -4.03 -1.69
CA GLU A 52 20.41 -5.23 -1.81
C GLU A 52 20.83 -5.50 -3.26
N ALA A 53 19.93 -5.32 -4.23
CA ALA A 53 20.28 -5.41 -5.65
C ALA A 53 21.28 -4.32 -6.06
N MET A 54 21.10 -3.10 -5.55
CA MET A 54 22.02 -1.98 -5.80
C MET A 54 23.43 -2.25 -5.27
N LYS A 55 23.58 -2.94 -4.13
CA LYS A 55 24.90 -3.35 -3.63
C LYS A 55 25.62 -4.29 -4.59
N PHE A 56 24.89 -5.22 -5.21
CA PHE A 56 25.43 -6.10 -6.24
C PHE A 56 25.85 -5.28 -7.47
N TYR A 57 24.96 -4.42 -7.99
CA TYR A 57 25.26 -3.52 -9.10
C TYR A 57 26.51 -2.66 -8.87
N LEU A 58 26.73 -2.13 -7.67
CA LEU A 58 27.91 -1.31 -7.38
C LEU A 58 29.25 -2.07 -7.50
N ASN A 59 29.24 -3.40 -7.36
CA ASN A 59 30.41 -4.25 -7.59
C ASN A 59 30.52 -4.72 -9.06
N HIS A 60 29.41 -4.71 -9.81
CA HIS A 60 29.27 -5.26 -11.16
C HIS A 60 28.56 -4.28 -12.13
N PRO A 61 28.95 -3.00 -12.21
CA PRO A 61 28.13 -1.96 -12.85
C PRO A 61 28.03 -2.10 -14.38
N ASP A 62 29.07 -2.66 -15.01
CA ASP A 62 29.16 -2.80 -16.46
C ASP A 62 28.46 -4.06 -17.00
N GLU A 63 28.06 -4.98 -16.12
CA GLU A 63 27.45 -6.29 -16.47
C GLU A 63 26.10 -6.54 -15.80
N THR A 64 25.62 -5.59 -14.98
CA THR A 64 24.35 -5.71 -14.26
C THR A 64 23.34 -4.71 -14.82
N LEU A 65 22.11 -5.17 -15.08
CA LEU A 65 20.94 -4.34 -15.33
C LEU A 65 19.94 -4.51 -14.19
N ILE A 66 19.54 -3.40 -13.57
CA ILE A 66 18.41 -3.37 -12.64
C ILE A 66 17.27 -2.60 -13.28
N ILE A 67 16.07 -3.17 -13.24
CA ILE A 67 14.81 -2.54 -13.65
C ILE A 67 13.85 -2.60 -12.47
N VAL A 68 13.23 -1.46 -12.13
CA VAL A 68 12.20 -1.34 -11.09
C VAL A 68 10.97 -0.68 -11.71
N THR A 69 9.82 -1.33 -11.59
CA THR A 69 8.51 -0.81 -12.04
C THR A 69 7.40 -1.47 -11.22
N GLY A 70 6.15 -1.07 -11.46
CA GLY A 70 4.98 -1.81 -10.98
C GLY A 70 4.27 -2.51 -12.14
N ASP A 71 3.32 -3.37 -11.81
CA ASP A 71 2.43 -4.05 -12.76
C ASP A 71 1.15 -3.25 -13.04
N HIS A 72 0.60 -2.58 -12.02
CA HIS A 72 -0.46 -1.56 -12.11
C HIS A 72 -0.46 -0.60 -10.90
N GLU A 73 -1.24 0.47 -10.97
CA GLU A 73 -1.56 1.29 -9.79
C GLU A 73 -2.81 0.73 -9.10
N THR A 74 -2.87 0.84 -7.77
CA THR A 74 -3.98 0.33 -6.96
C THR A 74 -4.47 1.40 -5.98
N GLY A 75 -5.79 1.53 -5.84
CA GLY A 75 -6.46 2.41 -4.88
C GLY A 75 -6.71 3.84 -5.38
N GLY A 76 -5.98 4.29 -6.41
CA GLY A 76 -6.00 5.67 -6.88
C GLY A 76 -5.59 6.62 -5.76
N LEU A 77 -4.44 6.35 -5.15
CA LEU A 77 -3.90 7.11 -4.03
C LEU A 77 -3.60 8.55 -4.46
N GLY A 78 -4.23 9.52 -3.78
CA GLY A 78 -4.05 10.94 -4.02
C GLY A 78 -3.54 11.69 -2.80
N LEU A 79 -2.60 12.62 -3.02
CA LEU A 79 -2.20 13.60 -2.01
C LEU A 79 -3.03 14.89 -2.19
N GLY A 80 -3.53 15.44 -1.08
CA GLY A 80 -4.31 16.67 -1.06
C GLY A 80 -5.78 16.48 -0.70
N SER A 81 -6.05 15.86 0.45
CA SER A 81 -7.43 15.72 0.95
C SER A 81 -8.05 17.05 1.35
N THR A 82 -9.29 17.28 0.93
CA THR A 82 -10.06 18.49 1.31
C THR A 82 -10.49 18.48 2.78
N ILE A 83 -10.52 17.30 3.42
CA ILE A 83 -10.92 17.12 4.81
C ILE A 83 -9.81 17.55 5.78
N SER A 84 -8.54 17.41 5.40
CA SER A 84 -7.42 17.80 6.27
C SER A 84 -7.40 19.31 6.55
N GLY A 85 -7.85 20.13 5.58
CA GLY A 85 -7.90 21.59 5.64
C GLY A 85 -6.55 22.30 5.84
N LYS A 86 -5.45 21.55 6.00
CA LYS A 86 -4.12 22.05 6.39
C LYS A 86 -2.97 21.50 5.52
N GLY A 87 -3.28 20.85 4.41
CA GLY A 87 -2.29 20.18 3.56
C GLY A 87 -2.02 18.74 4.03
N ASN A 88 -0.85 18.20 3.70
CA ASN A 88 -0.51 16.81 4.00
C ASN A 88 0.32 16.72 5.28
N ASP A 89 -0.10 15.89 6.23
CA ASP A 89 0.63 15.55 7.45
C ASP A 89 0.82 14.03 7.53
N ILE A 90 1.72 13.53 6.69
CA ILE A 90 2.01 12.10 6.54
C ILE A 90 2.51 11.48 7.85
N ALA A 91 3.05 12.29 8.78
CA ALA A 91 3.53 11.81 10.07
C ALA A 91 2.39 11.25 10.95
N LEU A 92 1.14 11.60 10.67
CA LEU A 92 -0.02 11.05 11.37
C LEU A 92 -0.16 9.54 11.19
N PHE A 93 0.32 8.96 10.08
CA PHE A 93 0.32 7.51 9.89
C PHE A 93 1.15 6.74 10.93
N ASN A 94 2.09 7.39 11.64
CA ASN A 94 2.81 6.77 12.76
C ASN A 94 1.90 6.40 13.95
N ASN A 95 0.67 6.92 13.98
CA ASN A 95 -0.31 6.55 14.98
C ASN A 95 -0.94 5.19 14.71
N GLN A 96 -0.87 4.68 13.48
CA GLN A 96 -1.34 3.33 13.18
C GLN A 96 -0.40 2.27 13.77
N LYS A 97 -0.94 1.37 14.59
CA LYS A 97 -0.14 0.38 15.36
C LYS A 97 -0.05 -1.00 14.74
N ALA A 98 -0.88 -1.29 13.74
CA ALA A 98 -0.89 -2.54 13.00
C ALA A 98 -1.52 -2.33 11.60
N SER A 99 -1.35 -3.27 10.67
CA SER A 99 -2.03 -3.22 9.38
C SER A 99 -3.54 -3.42 9.55
N LEU A 100 -4.33 -2.93 8.60
CA LEU A 100 -5.78 -3.13 8.58
C LEU A 100 -6.15 -4.62 8.74
N GLU A 101 -5.45 -5.54 8.08
CA GLU A 101 -5.68 -7.00 8.21
C GLU A 101 -5.59 -7.48 9.67
N VAL A 102 -4.58 -7.01 10.42
CA VAL A 102 -4.38 -7.39 11.82
C VAL A 102 -5.45 -6.77 12.70
N ILE A 103 -5.81 -5.52 12.45
CA ILE A 103 -6.84 -4.80 13.21
C ILE A 103 -8.21 -5.44 12.97
N GLU A 104 -8.59 -5.72 11.73
CA GLU A 104 -9.85 -6.40 11.39
C GLU A 104 -9.97 -7.75 12.09
N LYS A 105 -8.89 -8.54 12.07
CA LYS A 105 -8.85 -9.82 12.78
C LYS A 105 -9.10 -9.63 14.27
N HIS A 106 -8.53 -8.60 14.89
CA HIS A 106 -8.80 -8.26 16.29
C HIS A 106 -10.26 -7.85 16.52
N MET A 107 -10.78 -6.91 15.72
CA MET A 107 -12.16 -6.43 15.81
C MET A 107 -13.20 -7.56 15.63
N SER A 108 -12.89 -8.56 14.80
CA SER A 108 -13.75 -9.74 14.58
C SER A 108 -13.90 -10.64 15.81
N MET A 109 -12.98 -10.54 16.78
CA MET A 109 -13.03 -11.30 18.03
C MET A 109 -13.88 -10.62 19.11
N LEU A 110 -14.29 -9.36 18.90
CA LEU A 110 -15.14 -8.64 19.85
C LEU A 110 -16.56 -9.18 19.82
N THR A 111 -17.13 -9.43 21.00
CA THR A 111 -18.51 -9.91 21.13
C THR A 111 -19.42 -8.78 21.59
N GLU A 112 -20.31 -8.33 20.71
CA GLU A 112 -21.32 -7.30 21.00
C GLU A 112 -20.78 -6.02 21.68
N PRO A 113 -19.66 -5.43 21.18
CA PRO A 113 -19.04 -4.28 21.83
C PRO A 113 -19.98 -3.07 21.84
N THR A 114 -19.88 -2.22 22.86
CA THR A 114 -20.51 -0.89 22.85
C THR A 114 -19.79 0.03 21.87
N PHE A 115 -20.43 1.13 21.47
CA PHE A 115 -19.79 2.10 20.59
C PHE A 115 -18.56 2.75 21.26
N GLU A 116 -18.61 2.97 22.57
CA GLU A 116 -17.50 3.51 23.36
C GLU A 116 -16.31 2.55 23.40
N GLN A 117 -16.57 1.23 23.45
CA GLN A 117 -15.51 0.23 23.34
C GLN A 117 -14.87 0.27 21.94
N ILE A 118 -15.68 0.41 20.89
CA ILE A 118 -15.15 0.57 19.52
C ILE A 118 -14.33 1.85 19.36
N LEU A 119 -14.77 2.98 19.92
CA LEU A 119 -13.95 4.20 19.92
C LEU A 119 -12.63 4.00 20.67
N THR A 120 -12.62 3.21 21.75
CA THR A 120 -11.40 2.87 22.48
C THR A 120 -10.44 2.04 21.62
N GLU A 121 -10.94 1.07 20.86
CA GLU A 121 -10.12 0.28 19.92
C GLU A 121 -9.62 1.12 18.74
N VAL A 122 -10.46 2.01 18.20
CA VAL A 122 -10.07 2.94 17.13
C VAL A 122 -8.97 3.89 17.61
N ASP A 123 -9.08 4.43 18.82
CA ASP A 123 -8.03 5.26 19.41
C ASP A 123 -6.74 4.44 19.67
N SER A 124 -6.85 3.21 20.18
CA SER A 124 -5.67 2.39 20.50
C SER A 124 -4.86 2.01 19.25
N TYR A 125 -5.53 1.72 18.13
CA TYR A 125 -4.87 1.30 16.90
C TYR A 125 -4.51 2.43 15.95
N PHE A 126 -5.27 3.54 15.93
CA PHE A 126 -5.08 4.63 14.95
C PHE A 126 -4.74 5.98 15.59
N GLY A 127 -4.81 6.11 16.93
CA GLY A 127 -4.68 7.39 17.65
C GLY A 127 -5.87 8.34 17.45
N LEU A 128 -6.95 7.86 16.84
CA LEU A 128 -8.15 8.64 16.52
C LEU A 128 -9.01 8.87 17.77
N GLY A 129 -8.77 9.99 18.44
CA GLY A 129 -9.41 10.38 19.69
C GLY A 129 -8.44 11.17 20.56
N THR A 130 -7.42 10.48 21.08
CA THR A 130 -6.45 11.06 22.01
C THR A 130 -5.36 11.85 21.29
N GLU A 131 -4.72 11.26 20.28
CA GLU A 131 -3.61 11.89 19.54
C GLU A 131 -4.14 12.74 18.38
N ILE A 132 -5.17 12.26 17.70
CA ILE A 132 -5.78 12.87 16.53
C ILE A 132 -7.25 13.14 16.84
N ALA A 133 -7.59 14.42 17.00
CA ALA A 133 -8.96 14.81 17.34
C ALA A 133 -9.96 14.40 16.24
N LEU A 134 -11.01 13.71 16.67
CA LEU A 134 -12.18 13.38 15.84
C LEU A 134 -13.15 14.57 15.79
N THR A 135 -13.67 14.84 14.60
CA THR A 135 -14.78 15.79 14.40
C THR A 135 -16.13 15.09 14.59
N ASP A 136 -17.20 15.87 14.73
CA ASP A 136 -18.57 15.34 14.73
C ASP A 136 -18.89 14.53 13.45
N TYR A 137 -18.28 14.90 12.32
CA TYR A 137 -18.45 14.16 11.06
C TYR A 137 -17.77 12.79 11.13
N ASP A 138 -16.56 12.72 11.67
CA ASP A 138 -15.82 11.47 11.86
C ASP A 138 -16.57 10.52 12.80
N ILE A 139 -17.06 11.05 13.93
CA ILE A 139 -17.85 10.27 14.90
C ILE A 139 -19.14 9.75 14.28
N LYS A 140 -19.81 10.55 13.43
CA LYS A 140 -21.02 10.10 12.70
C LYS A 140 -20.72 8.95 11.74
N ARG A 141 -19.60 9.02 11.01
CA ARG A 141 -19.15 7.94 10.10
C ARG A 141 -18.84 6.66 10.88
N LEU A 142 -18.06 6.75 11.95
CA LEU A 142 -17.75 5.62 12.82
C LEU A 142 -19.01 5.00 13.44
N ARG A 143 -19.98 5.84 13.85
CA ARG A 143 -21.24 5.35 14.41
C ARG A 143 -22.10 4.64 13.38
N ARG A 144 -22.12 5.12 12.13
CA ARG A 144 -22.81 4.44 11.02
C ARG A 144 -22.18 3.07 10.76
N ALA A 145 -20.86 3.03 10.62
CA ALA A 145 -20.11 1.79 10.45
C ALA A 145 -20.34 0.81 11.60
N TYR A 146 -20.31 1.28 12.85
CA TYR A 146 -20.62 0.49 14.04
C TYR A 146 -22.02 -0.12 14.00
N ASN A 147 -23.03 0.68 13.66
CA ASN A 147 -24.40 0.17 13.57
C ASN A 147 -24.53 -0.89 12.47
N HIS A 148 -23.83 -0.69 11.35
CA HIS A 148 -23.77 -1.66 10.28
C HIS A 148 -23.17 -2.99 10.75
N THR A 149 -21.98 -2.95 11.37
CA THR A 149 -21.26 -4.14 11.83
C THR A 149 -21.95 -4.87 13.00
N TYR A 150 -22.47 -4.14 14.00
CA TYR A 150 -22.87 -4.74 15.30
C TYR A 150 -24.35 -4.55 15.69
N ARG A 151 -25.17 -3.83 14.90
CA ARG A 151 -26.56 -3.50 15.28
C ARG A 151 -27.60 -3.90 14.24
N GLY A 152 -27.24 -4.80 13.33
CA GLY A 152 -28.18 -5.36 12.35
C GLY A 152 -28.35 -4.53 11.07
N GLY A 153 -27.33 -3.72 10.72
CA GLY A 153 -27.32 -2.92 9.50
C GLY A 153 -27.83 -1.49 9.70
N ASP A 154 -27.59 -0.66 8.70
CA ASP A 154 -28.00 0.75 8.62
C ASP A 154 -28.96 1.02 7.45
N GLY A 155 -29.52 -0.05 6.85
CA GLY A 155 -30.43 0.01 5.72
C GLY A 155 -29.76 0.07 4.34
N MET A 156 -28.43 0.02 4.27
CA MET A 156 -27.70 -0.06 3.01
C MET A 156 -27.95 -1.40 2.29
N THR A 157 -28.06 -1.32 0.96
CA THR A 157 -28.01 -2.47 0.06
C THR A 157 -26.59 -3.04 -0.02
N GLU A 158 -26.45 -4.30 -0.44
CA GLU A 158 -25.14 -4.93 -0.67
C GLU A 158 -24.25 -4.11 -1.61
N SER A 159 -24.82 -3.51 -2.66
CA SER A 159 -24.08 -2.63 -3.58
C SER A 159 -23.59 -1.34 -2.92
N GLU A 160 -24.38 -0.75 -2.02
CA GLU A 160 -23.97 0.44 -1.28
C GLU A 160 -22.88 0.09 -0.27
N VAL A 161 -22.97 -1.06 0.40
CA VAL A 161 -21.94 -1.56 1.31
C VAL A 161 -20.63 -1.76 0.55
N SER A 162 -20.67 -2.46 -0.57
CA SER A 162 -19.48 -2.70 -1.41
C SER A 162 -18.88 -1.39 -1.94
N ALA A 163 -19.71 -0.43 -2.36
CA ALA A 163 -19.23 0.88 -2.82
C ALA A 163 -18.62 1.73 -1.69
N THR A 164 -19.06 1.55 -0.45
CA THR A 164 -18.65 2.40 0.70
C THR A 164 -17.50 1.80 1.49
N TYR A 165 -17.46 0.48 1.62
CA TYR A 165 -16.55 -0.25 2.50
C TYR A 165 -15.69 -1.29 1.76
N GLY A 166 -15.94 -1.53 0.46
CA GLY A 166 -15.26 -2.56 -0.30
C GLY A 166 -15.60 -3.95 0.23
N TYR A 167 -14.57 -4.75 0.50
CA TYR A 167 -14.68 -6.09 1.11
C TYR A 167 -14.27 -6.10 2.59
N TYR A 168 -14.10 -4.92 3.18
CA TYR A 168 -13.50 -4.72 4.48
C TYR A 168 -14.55 -4.51 5.57
N ASP A 169 -14.15 -4.72 6.83
CA ASP A 169 -15.01 -4.41 7.97
C ASP A 169 -15.33 -2.90 8.01
N PRO A 170 -16.61 -2.51 8.04
CA PRO A 170 -17.02 -1.11 7.99
C PRO A 170 -16.33 -0.21 9.03
N VAL A 171 -16.15 -0.69 10.26
CA VAL A 171 -15.53 0.12 11.34
C VAL A 171 -14.06 0.35 11.02
N THR A 172 -13.34 -0.72 10.70
CA THR A 172 -11.90 -0.67 10.47
C THR A 172 -11.56 0.16 9.24
N ILE A 173 -12.24 -0.07 8.10
CA ILE A 173 -11.98 0.72 6.89
C ILE A 173 -12.36 2.20 7.07
N THR A 174 -13.43 2.48 7.82
CA THR A 174 -13.81 3.87 8.13
C THR A 174 -12.73 4.57 8.95
N ALA A 175 -12.17 3.90 9.96
CA ALA A 175 -11.07 4.44 10.75
C ALA A 175 -9.82 4.68 9.90
N THR A 176 -9.46 3.74 9.02
CA THR A 176 -8.35 3.87 8.06
C THR A 176 -8.52 5.06 7.12
N HIS A 177 -9.73 5.27 6.59
CA HIS A 177 -10.04 6.42 5.75
C HIS A 177 -9.97 7.73 6.53
N ILE A 178 -10.52 7.79 7.74
CA ILE A 178 -10.40 8.98 8.59
C ILE A 178 -8.92 9.31 8.82
N LEU A 179 -8.09 8.33 9.18
CA LEU A 179 -6.66 8.57 9.37
C LEU A 179 -5.99 9.08 8.09
N SER A 180 -6.29 8.48 6.93
CA SER A 180 -5.77 8.91 5.62
C SER A 180 -6.15 10.36 5.33
N GLU A 181 -7.42 10.70 5.47
CA GLU A 181 -7.95 12.05 5.22
C GLU A 181 -7.32 13.07 6.17
N LYS A 182 -7.13 12.73 7.46
CA LYS A 182 -6.41 13.59 8.42
C LYS A 182 -4.95 13.80 8.01
N ALA A 183 -4.30 12.77 7.47
CA ALA A 183 -2.95 12.84 6.92
C ALA A 183 -2.87 13.57 5.57
N GLY A 184 -4.01 13.96 4.98
CA GLY A 184 -4.08 14.62 3.69
C GLY A 184 -4.05 13.66 2.50
N VAL A 185 -4.35 12.38 2.70
CA VAL A 185 -4.40 11.34 1.66
C VAL A 185 -5.85 10.95 1.38
N ASP A 186 -6.21 10.91 0.11
CA ASP A 186 -7.51 10.40 -0.36
C ASP A 186 -7.31 9.19 -1.27
N TRP A 187 -8.38 8.43 -1.45
CA TRP A 187 -8.44 7.23 -2.28
C TRP A 187 -9.69 7.28 -3.16
N THR A 188 -9.64 6.64 -4.34
CA THR A 188 -10.75 6.70 -5.30
C THR A 188 -11.45 5.37 -5.52
N THR A 189 -10.79 4.25 -5.20
CA THR A 189 -11.29 2.91 -5.45
C THR A 189 -10.65 1.92 -4.49
N TYR A 190 -11.22 0.70 -4.40
CA TYR A 190 -10.60 -0.46 -3.76
C TYR A 190 -10.00 -1.41 -4.81
N SER A 191 -9.73 -0.92 -6.01
CA SER A 191 -9.30 -1.71 -7.16
C SER A 191 -8.14 -1.01 -7.89
N HIS A 192 -7.74 -1.57 -9.03
CA HIS A 192 -6.64 -1.02 -9.81
C HIS A 192 -7.09 0.23 -10.58
N THR A 193 -6.15 1.09 -10.92
CA THR A 193 -6.36 2.20 -11.86
C THR A 193 -5.45 2.09 -13.07
N SER A 194 -5.76 2.85 -14.11
CA SER A 194 -5.03 2.85 -15.38
C SER A 194 -3.87 3.86 -15.40
N MET A 195 -3.35 4.25 -14.24
CA MET A 195 -2.26 5.22 -14.16
C MET A 195 -0.99 4.64 -14.81
N PRO A 196 -0.33 5.37 -15.73
CA PRO A 196 0.96 4.95 -16.26
C PRO A 196 1.99 4.84 -15.14
N LEU A 197 2.74 3.74 -15.14
CA LEU A 197 3.74 3.47 -14.12
C LEU A 197 5.14 3.88 -14.56
N PRO A 198 5.98 4.39 -13.64
CA PRO A 198 7.37 4.65 -13.95
C PRO A 198 8.13 3.35 -14.16
N VAL A 199 9.05 3.35 -15.11
CA VAL A 199 10.10 2.34 -15.23
C VAL A 199 11.42 3.04 -14.88
N HIS A 200 12.04 2.58 -13.80
CA HIS A 200 13.38 3.00 -13.40
C HIS A 200 14.37 1.92 -13.83
N SER A 201 15.50 2.32 -14.39
CA SER A 201 16.54 1.38 -14.83
C SER A 201 17.93 1.95 -14.62
N ILE A 202 18.90 1.08 -14.34
CA ILE A 202 20.31 1.43 -14.23
C ILE A 202 21.21 0.27 -14.67
N GLY A 203 22.37 0.61 -15.24
CA GLY A 203 23.38 -0.34 -15.66
C GLY A 203 23.31 -0.72 -17.13
N ALA A 204 23.78 -1.92 -17.46
CA ALA A 204 23.98 -2.39 -18.83
C ALA A 204 22.66 -2.37 -19.64
N GLY A 205 22.63 -1.61 -20.75
CA GLY A 205 21.44 -1.51 -21.61
C GLY A 205 20.28 -0.69 -21.02
N SER A 206 20.48 0.01 -19.89
CA SER A 206 19.42 0.77 -19.21
C SER A 206 18.84 1.90 -20.07
N GLU A 207 19.58 2.42 -21.04
CA GLU A 207 19.11 3.42 -22.01
C GLU A 207 17.94 2.92 -22.88
N MET A 208 17.77 1.60 -23.04
CA MET A 208 16.65 1.01 -23.79
C MET A 208 15.30 1.23 -23.10
N PHE A 209 15.28 1.57 -21.80
CA PHE A 209 14.07 1.71 -20.99
C PHE A 209 13.63 3.17 -20.80
N GLY A 210 14.22 4.10 -21.56
CA GLY A 210 13.71 5.47 -21.66
C GLY A 210 12.44 5.58 -22.50
N GLY A 211 11.58 6.54 -22.17
CA GLY A 211 10.41 6.92 -22.98
C GLY A 211 9.07 6.40 -22.46
N TYR A 212 8.07 6.36 -23.34
CA TYR A 212 6.71 5.91 -23.05
C TYR A 212 6.36 4.75 -23.98
N TYR A 213 5.99 3.60 -23.42
CA TYR A 213 5.75 2.37 -24.16
C TYR A 213 4.86 1.43 -23.34
N ASP A 214 4.39 0.36 -23.97
CA ASP A 214 3.50 -0.61 -23.33
C ASP A 214 4.31 -1.60 -22.47
N ASN A 215 3.69 -2.18 -21.42
CA ASN A 215 4.39 -3.12 -20.55
C ASN A 215 4.88 -4.37 -21.32
N THR A 216 4.28 -4.73 -22.46
CA THR A 216 4.75 -5.83 -23.31
C THR A 216 6.10 -5.56 -23.95
N ASP A 217 6.56 -4.31 -24.00
CA ASP A 217 7.88 -3.97 -24.54
C ASP A 217 9.01 -4.23 -23.53
N ILE A 218 8.71 -4.24 -22.22
CA ILE A 218 9.69 -4.54 -21.16
C ILE A 218 10.34 -5.92 -21.36
N PRO A 219 9.59 -7.04 -21.44
CA PRO A 219 10.21 -8.36 -21.62
C PRO A 219 10.93 -8.49 -22.98
N LYS A 220 10.44 -7.83 -24.03
CA LYS A 220 11.12 -7.83 -25.35
C LYS A 220 12.50 -7.17 -25.27
N LYS A 221 12.59 -6.03 -24.57
CA LYS A 221 13.86 -5.32 -24.33
C LYS A 221 14.81 -6.14 -23.46
N ILE A 222 14.31 -6.78 -22.40
CA ILE A 222 15.11 -7.68 -21.55
C ILE A 222 15.66 -8.85 -22.37
N ILE A 223 14.83 -9.52 -23.18
CA ILE A 223 15.27 -10.66 -24.02
C ILE A 223 16.36 -10.24 -25.00
N ALA A 224 16.25 -9.04 -25.59
CA ALA A 224 17.25 -8.52 -26.52
C ALA A 224 18.64 -8.35 -25.87
N LEU A 225 18.70 -8.10 -24.56
CA LEU A 225 19.95 -7.92 -23.81
C LEU A 225 20.54 -9.23 -23.27
N ILE A 226 19.71 -10.25 -23.02
CA ILE A 226 20.16 -11.55 -22.48
C ILE A 226 20.61 -12.51 -23.61
N SER A 227 20.23 -12.23 -24.86
CA SER A 227 20.50 -13.12 -26.01
C SER A 227 21.81 -12.82 -26.75
N GLU A 228 22.62 -11.88 -26.25
CA GLU A 228 23.98 -11.58 -26.75
C GLU A 228 25.06 -12.26 -25.89
#